data_AF-A0A1I3K5W0-F1
#
_entry.id   AF-A0A1I3K5W0-F1
#
_cell.length_a   1.000
_cell.length_b   1.000
_cell.length_c   1.000
_cell.angle_alpha   90.00
_cell.angle_beta   90.00
_cell.angle_gamma   90.00
#
_symmetry.space_group_name_H-M   'P 1'
#
loop_
_entity.id
_entity.type
_entity.pdbx_description
1 polymer ?
#
loop_
_entity_poly.entity_id
_entity_poly.type
_entity_poly.pdbx_seq_one_letter_code
_entity_poly.pdbx_strand_id
1 'polypeptide(L)'
;MIMDTYMGPIAIMATTSLRATLLKTLAAMTLALAAARRNSKNATARKPAMNNLNLLVLIASGVLITALALYALQLWRRVWSKEKAQAEAITSQRERIAGDLRILASSLLDGQLPLIEGAIRIKVLLDNFDSSLSQNQHCEVFHQLFAATTQVPTHAEWKALEKSVRRQHEQHFSELELQHKAAARAAARWLLDEALPPAR
;
A
#
# COMPACT_ATOMS: atom_id res chain seq x y z
N MET A 1 -5.92 5.31 -43.67
CA MET A 1 -7.36 5.55 -43.46
C MET A 1 -7.56 5.67 -41.94
N ILE A 2 -7.13 6.80 -41.38
CA ILE A 2 -8.00 7.89 -40.88
C ILE A 2 -9.05 7.38 -39.88
N MET A 3 -8.75 7.51 -38.58
CA MET A 3 -9.69 8.03 -37.59
C MET A 3 -8.88 8.51 -36.38
N ASP A 4 -8.38 9.74 -36.47
CA ASP A 4 -8.12 10.56 -35.28
C ASP A 4 -8.74 11.93 -35.58
N THR A 5 -9.97 12.11 -35.11
CA THR A 5 -10.69 13.38 -35.14
C THR A 5 -11.51 13.44 -33.88
N TYR A 6 -10.94 14.03 -32.82
CA TYR A 6 -11.71 14.68 -31.77
C TYR A 6 -10.80 15.61 -30.95
N MET A 7 -10.49 16.81 -31.49
CA MET A 7 -10.10 17.95 -30.65
C MET A 7 -10.71 19.22 -31.24
N GLY A 8 -11.71 19.74 -30.52
CA GLY A 8 -12.59 20.82 -30.94
C GLY A 8 -12.02 22.25 -30.87
N PRO A 9 -12.85 23.25 -31.22
CA PRO A 9 -12.47 24.66 -31.44
C PRO A 9 -12.01 25.44 -30.18
N ILE A 10 -11.94 24.79 -29.02
CA ILE A 10 -11.52 25.41 -27.75
C ILE A 10 -10.01 25.67 -27.74
N ALA A 11 -9.22 24.84 -28.43
CA ALA A 11 -7.76 24.98 -28.47
C ALA A 11 -7.29 26.24 -29.22
N ILE A 12 -8.01 26.63 -30.29
CA ILE A 12 -7.60 27.77 -31.13
C ILE A 12 -7.85 29.10 -30.41
N MET A 13 -8.97 29.24 -29.70
CA MET A 13 -9.33 30.48 -28.98
C MET A 13 -8.42 30.75 -27.76
N ALA A 14 -7.94 29.70 -27.09
CA ALA A 14 -7.02 29.80 -25.97
C ALA A 14 -5.62 30.30 -26.39
N THR A 15 -5.14 29.93 -27.58
CA THR A 15 -3.80 30.35 -28.04
C THR A 15 -3.72 31.83 -28.41
N THR A 16 -4.80 32.43 -28.93
CA THR A 16 -4.87 33.86 -29.23
C THR A 16 -4.91 34.74 -27.98
N SER A 17 -5.62 34.32 -26.93
CA SER A 17 -5.65 35.06 -25.65
C SER A 17 -4.31 34.97 -24.92
N LEU A 18 -3.63 33.81 -24.99
CA LEU A 18 -2.32 33.61 -24.38
C LEU A 18 -1.25 34.48 -25.03
N ARG A 19 -1.22 34.57 -26.38
CA ARG A 19 -0.29 35.44 -27.11
C ARG A 19 -0.53 36.92 -26.83
N ALA A 20 -1.78 37.37 -26.78
CA ALA A 20 -2.11 38.76 -26.44
C ALA A 20 -1.73 39.10 -24.98
N THR A 21 -1.88 38.15 -24.06
CA THR A 21 -1.49 38.32 -22.65
C THR A 21 0.04 38.34 -22.51
N LEU A 22 0.75 37.46 -23.21
CA LEU A 22 2.22 37.43 -23.25
C LEU A 22 2.83 38.69 -23.89
N LEU A 23 2.25 39.21 -24.97
CA LEU A 23 2.68 40.46 -25.58
C LEU A 23 2.44 41.67 -24.66
N LYS A 24 1.31 41.71 -23.96
CA LYS A 24 1.02 42.76 -22.96
C LYS A 24 1.96 42.68 -21.75
N THR A 25 2.28 41.48 -21.25
CA THR A 25 3.22 41.32 -20.14
C THR A 25 4.66 41.64 -20.57
N LEU A 26 5.09 41.28 -21.78
CA LEU A 26 6.39 41.68 -22.33
C LEU A 26 6.50 43.19 -22.56
N ALA A 27 5.46 43.82 -23.10
CA ALA A 27 5.41 45.28 -23.26
C ALA A 27 5.38 46.00 -21.90
N ALA A 28 4.60 45.52 -20.93
CA ALA A 28 4.59 46.04 -19.57
C ALA A 28 5.92 45.82 -18.86
N MET A 29 6.59 44.68 -19.09
CA MET A 29 7.90 44.37 -18.50
C MET A 29 9.00 45.22 -19.13
N THR A 30 8.97 45.50 -20.43
CA THR A 30 9.92 46.41 -21.08
C THR A 30 9.69 47.86 -20.68
N LEU A 31 8.44 48.31 -20.54
CA LEU A 31 8.12 49.64 -20.03
C LEU A 31 8.50 49.76 -18.54
N ALA A 32 8.25 48.74 -17.73
CA ALA A 32 8.66 48.67 -16.33
C ALA A 32 10.19 48.64 -16.19
N LEU A 33 10.91 47.94 -17.06
CA LEU A 33 12.38 47.92 -17.09
C LEU A 33 12.94 49.27 -17.56
N ALA A 34 12.32 49.92 -18.54
CA ALA A 34 12.70 51.26 -19.01
C ALA A 34 12.39 52.37 -17.99
N ALA A 35 11.27 52.26 -17.26
CA ALA A 35 10.93 53.13 -16.14
C ALA A 35 11.87 52.88 -14.95
N ALA A 36 12.19 51.62 -14.64
CA ALA A 36 13.18 51.24 -13.64
C ALA A 36 14.59 51.75 -13.99
N ARG A 37 14.95 51.80 -15.28
CA ARG A 37 16.26 52.31 -15.73
C ARG A 37 16.37 53.84 -15.62
N ARG A 38 15.29 54.59 -15.85
CA ARG A 38 15.24 56.04 -15.58
C ARG A 38 15.25 56.36 -14.09
N ASN A 39 14.52 55.58 -13.28
CA ASN A 39 14.53 55.72 -11.83
C ASN A 39 15.89 55.30 -11.21
N SER A 40 16.60 54.36 -11.84
CA SER A 40 17.93 53.90 -11.41
C SER A 40 18.98 55.02 -11.47
N LYS A 41 19.00 55.85 -12.52
CA LYS A 41 19.95 56.99 -12.62
C LYS A 41 19.73 58.05 -11.53
N ASN A 42 18.50 58.16 -11.03
CA ASN A 42 18.12 59.10 -9.97
C ASN A 42 18.28 58.45 -8.58
N ALA A 43 18.13 57.12 -8.50
CA ALA A 43 18.35 56.30 -7.32
C ALA A 43 19.84 56.02 -7.05
N THR A 44 20.72 56.12 -8.04
CA THR A 44 22.18 55.94 -7.88
C THR A 44 22.84 57.09 -7.11
N ALA A 45 22.16 58.21 -6.86
CA ALA A 45 22.62 59.28 -5.98
C ALA A 45 22.16 59.12 -4.52
N ARG A 46 21.20 58.21 -4.25
CA ARG A 46 20.82 57.82 -2.89
C ARG A 46 21.22 56.37 -2.70
N LYS A 47 22.51 56.15 -2.41
CA LYS A 47 22.97 54.91 -1.77
C LYS A 47 22.04 54.72 -0.57
N PRO A 48 21.13 53.71 -0.56
CA PRO A 48 20.32 53.51 0.62
C PRO A 48 21.32 53.29 1.75
N ALA A 49 21.34 54.19 2.72
CA ALA A 49 22.07 53.94 3.93
C ALA A 49 21.47 52.64 4.47
N MET A 50 22.20 51.53 4.33
CA MET A 50 21.81 50.28 4.94
C MET A 50 21.96 50.50 6.42
N ASN A 51 20.88 50.95 7.05
CA ASN A 51 20.83 51.12 8.48
C ASN A 51 21.12 49.73 9.08
N ASN A 52 21.93 49.68 10.13
CA ASN A 52 22.31 48.44 10.80
C ASN A 52 21.10 47.54 11.12
N LEU A 53 19.93 48.15 11.37
CA LEU A 53 18.65 47.48 11.55
C LEU A 53 18.22 46.63 10.33
N ASN A 54 18.35 47.15 9.10
CA ASN A 54 17.96 46.42 7.89
C ASN A 54 18.87 45.21 7.67
N LEU A 55 20.17 45.35 7.95
CA LEU A 55 21.13 44.25 7.88
C LEU A 55 20.81 43.17 8.93
N LEU A 56 20.49 43.57 10.17
CA LEU A 56 20.08 42.65 11.22
C LEU A 56 18.80 41.88 10.87
N VAL A 57 17.78 42.54 10.31
CA VAL A 57 16.54 41.89 9.88
C VAL A 57 16.80 40.88 8.76
N LEU A 58 17.64 41.22 7.78
CA LEU A 58 18.02 40.29 6.70
C LEU A 58 18.73 39.06 7.25
N ILE A 59 19.72 39.24 8.14
CA ILE A 59 20.43 38.13 8.78
C ILE A 59 19.46 37.28 9.60
N ALA A 60 18.62 37.89 10.44
CA ALA A 60 17.65 37.17 11.26
C ALA A 60 16.67 36.36 10.42
N SER A 61 16.16 36.94 9.33
CA SER A 61 15.28 36.23 8.40
C SER A 61 15.99 35.07 7.70
N GLY A 62 17.25 35.24 7.28
CA GLY A 62 18.05 34.19 6.66
C GLY A 62 18.32 33.03 7.62
N VAL A 63 18.66 33.33 8.88
CA VAL A 63 18.84 32.32 9.94
C VAL A 63 17.53 31.57 10.18
N LEU A 64 16.40 32.27 10.30
CA LEU A 64 15.09 31.66 10.52
C LEU A 64 14.70 30.73 9.35
N ILE A 65 14.84 31.20 8.11
CA ILE A 65 14.55 30.40 6.91
C ILE A 65 15.45 29.17 6.86
N THR A 66 16.74 29.32 7.17
CA THR A 66 17.69 28.20 7.20
C THR A 66 17.32 27.18 8.27
N ALA A 67 16.96 27.63 9.48
CA ALA A 67 16.54 26.75 10.57
C ALA A 67 15.26 25.96 10.19
N LEU A 68 14.27 26.63 9.60
CA LEU A 68 13.04 25.99 9.13
C LEU A 68 13.32 25.02 7.98
N ALA A 69 14.19 25.37 7.04
CA ALA A 69 14.56 24.49 5.93
C ALA A 69 15.26 23.22 6.43
N LEU A 70 16.19 23.35 7.39
CA LEU A 70 16.85 22.21 8.03
C LEU A 70 15.84 21.33 8.78
N TYR A 71 14.92 21.93 9.51
CA TYR A 71 13.87 21.19 10.21
C TYR A 71 12.94 20.45 9.25
N ALA A 72 12.51 21.10 8.17
CA ALA A 72 11.69 20.48 7.12
C ALA A 72 12.41 19.30 6.46
N LEU A 73 13.71 19.44 6.15
CA LEU A 73 14.53 18.37 5.60
C LEU A 73 14.65 17.18 6.58
N GLN A 74 14.82 17.45 7.88
CA GLN A 74 14.86 16.41 8.91
C GLN A 74 13.52 15.67 9.01
N LEU A 75 12.40 16.39 8.99
CA LEU A 75 11.08 15.78 9.07
C LEU A 75 10.76 14.95 7.83
N TRP A 76 11.08 15.46 6.64
CA TRP A 76 10.92 14.73 5.38
C TRP A 76 11.71 13.42 5.39
N ARG A 77 12.98 13.45 5.84
CA ARG A 77 13.78 12.23 6.00
C ARG A 77 13.17 11.23 6.98
N ARG A 78 12.57 11.69 8.08
CA ARG A 78 11.88 10.82 9.05
C ARG A 78 10.65 10.17 8.44
N VAL A 79 9.84 10.91 7.68
CA VAL A 79 8.66 10.36 7.00
C VAL A 79 9.08 9.31 5.98
N TRP A 80 10.05 9.64 5.12
CA TRP A 80 10.58 8.69 4.12
C TRP A 80 11.12 7.41 4.75
N SER A 81 11.88 7.53 5.85
CA SER A 81 12.40 6.35 6.57
C SER A 81 11.29 5.50 7.18
N LYS A 82 10.23 6.12 7.70
CA LYS A 82 9.07 5.40 8.26
C LYS A 82 8.27 4.70 7.17
N GLU A 83 8.01 5.37 6.06
CA GLU A 83 7.31 4.79 4.90
C GLU A 83 8.09 3.59 4.35
N LYS A 84 9.41 3.72 4.19
CA LYS A 84 10.26 2.62 3.77
C LYS A 84 10.21 1.44 4.74
N ALA A 85 10.36 1.69 6.04
CA ALA A 85 10.31 0.64 7.06
C ALA A 85 8.92 -0.03 7.13
N GLN A 86 7.84 0.73 6.95
CA GLN A 86 6.48 0.18 6.89
C GLN A 86 6.29 -0.70 5.66
N ALA A 87 6.76 -0.26 4.49
CA ALA A 87 6.70 -1.06 3.28
C ALA A 87 7.47 -2.38 3.45
N GLU A 88 8.70 -2.32 4.00
CA GLU A 88 9.52 -3.51 4.28
C GLU A 88 8.87 -4.44 5.34
N ALA A 89 8.22 -3.86 6.36
CA ALA A 89 7.48 -4.64 7.36
C ALA A 89 6.28 -5.37 6.74
N ILE A 90 5.52 -4.72 5.85
CA ILE A 90 4.39 -5.34 5.16
C ILE A 90 4.87 -6.46 4.23
N THR A 91 5.94 -6.24 3.46
CA THR A 91 6.49 -7.27 2.56
C THR A 91 7.03 -8.46 3.33
N SER A 92 7.79 -8.22 4.40
CA SER A 92 8.34 -9.31 5.22
C SER A 92 7.25 -10.09 5.96
N GLN A 93 6.19 -9.43 6.43
CA GLN A 93 5.04 -10.10 7.00
C GLN A 93 4.33 -10.98 5.97
N ARG A 94 4.14 -10.48 4.74
CA ARG A 94 3.54 -11.27 3.65
C ARG A 94 4.41 -12.47 3.27
N GLU A 95 5.72 -12.30 3.18
CA GLU A 95 6.66 -13.40 2.90
C GLU A 95 6.61 -14.48 4.00
N ARG A 96 6.53 -14.07 5.28
CA ARG A 96 6.36 -15.00 6.41
C ARG A 96 5.06 -15.80 6.30
N ILE A 97 3.93 -15.13 6.12
CA ILE A 97 2.63 -15.82 5.99
C ILE A 97 2.63 -16.75 4.78
N ALA A 98 3.19 -16.33 3.64
CA ALA A 98 3.31 -17.18 2.45
C ALA A 98 4.18 -18.43 2.73
N GLY A 99 5.26 -18.28 3.50
CA GLY A 99 6.10 -19.39 3.96
C GLY A 99 5.33 -20.37 4.86
N ASP A 100 4.58 -19.85 5.84
CA ASP A 100 3.76 -20.66 6.74
C ASP A 100 2.66 -21.41 5.95
N LEU A 101 2.01 -20.74 5.00
CA LEU A 101 1.00 -21.34 4.14
C LEU A 101 1.58 -22.47 3.29
N ARG A 102 2.79 -22.28 2.76
CA ARG A 102 3.54 -23.30 2.01
C ARG A 102 3.86 -24.51 2.88
N ILE A 103 4.30 -24.31 4.12
CA ILE A 103 4.58 -25.40 5.06
C ILE A 103 3.29 -26.17 5.34
N LEU A 104 2.19 -25.49 5.68
CA LEU A 104 0.91 -26.15 5.96
C LEU A 104 0.35 -26.91 4.77
N ALA A 105 0.37 -26.31 3.58
CA ALA A 105 -0.11 -26.95 2.36
C ALA A 105 0.72 -28.21 2.04
N SER A 106 2.05 -28.13 2.12
CA SER A 106 2.93 -29.30 1.94
C SER A 106 2.68 -30.37 3.02
N SER A 107 2.60 -30.00 4.29
CA SER A 107 2.31 -30.97 5.37
C SER A 107 0.94 -31.63 5.22
N LEU A 108 -0.07 -30.92 4.70
CA LEU A 108 -1.38 -31.48 4.40
C LEU A 108 -1.32 -32.49 3.24
N LEU A 109 -0.53 -32.18 2.19
CA LEU A 109 -0.28 -33.12 1.09
C LEU A 109 0.53 -34.33 1.55
N ASP A 110 1.53 -34.14 2.40
CA ASP A 110 2.35 -35.23 2.93
C ASP A 110 1.64 -36.05 4.01
N GLY A 111 0.47 -35.61 4.48
CA GLY A 111 -0.32 -36.29 5.51
C GLY A 111 0.29 -36.20 6.91
N GLN A 112 1.17 -35.21 7.15
CA GLN A 112 1.83 -34.96 8.43
C GLN A 112 0.93 -34.21 9.43
N LEU A 113 -0.22 -33.74 8.98
CA LEU A 113 -1.21 -32.99 9.76
C LEU A 113 -2.61 -33.51 9.44
N PRO A 114 -3.53 -33.60 10.43
CA PRO A 114 -4.93 -33.93 10.17
C PRO A 114 -5.54 -32.95 9.18
N LEU A 115 -6.36 -33.47 8.25
CA LEU A 115 -6.88 -32.69 7.13
C LEU A 115 -7.69 -31.48 7.58
N ILE A 116 -8.55 -31.67 8.58
CA ILE A 116 -9.42 -30.62 9.12
C ILE A 116 -8.59 -29.52 9.79
N GLU A 117 -7.63 -29.89 10.64
CA GLU A 117 -6.75 -28.94 11.32
C GLU A 117 -5.92 -28.13 10.31
N GLY A 118 -5.40 -28.80 9.27
CA GLY A 118 -4.69 -28.14 8.18
C GLY A 118 -5.58 -27.17 7.40
N ALA A 119 -6.79 -27.61 7.02
CA ALA A 119 -7.76 -26.78 6.32
C ALA A 119 -8.12 -25.50 7.10
N ILE A 120 -8.38 -25.63 8.40
CA ILE A 120 -8.71 -24.50 9.28
C ILE A 120 -7.54 -23.51 9.36
N ARG A 121 -6.32 -24.00 9.60
CA ARG A 121 -5.14 -23.13 9.71
C ARG A 121 -4.82 -22.43 8.39
N ILE A 122 -4.92 -23.16 7.27
CA ILE A 122 -4.73 -22.59 5.93
C ILE A 122 -5.77 -21.50 5.69
N LYS A 123 -7.05 -21.74 5.97
CA LYS A 123 -8.13 -20.74 5.81
C LYS A 123 -7.83 -19.46 6.57
N VAL A 124 -7.51 -19.56 7.86
CA VAL A 124 -7.26 -18.39 8.72
C VAL A 124 -6.03 -17.60 8.26
N LEU A 125 -4.95 -18.27 7.88
CA LEU A 125 -3.77 -17.59 7.34
C LEU A 125 -4.04 -16.98 5.97
N LEU A 126 -4.84 -17.62 5.13
CA LEU A 126 -5.19 -17.14 3.81
C LEU A 126 -6.02 -15.85 3.87
N ASP A 127 -6.98 -15.78 4.79
CA ASP A 127 -7.77 -14.55 5.06
C ASP A 127 -6.87 -13.37 5.46
N ASN A 128 -5.79 -13.64 6.20
CA ASN A 128 -4.81 -12.62 6.62
C ASN A 128 -3.78 -12.28 5.53
N PHE A 129 -3.54 -13.20 4.60
CA PHE A 129 -2.59 -13.01 3.51
C PHE A 129 -3.19 -12.14 2.40
N ASP A 130 -4.31 -12.59 1.86
CA ASP A 130 -5.04 -11.93 0.77
C ASP A 130 -6.49 -12.42 0.75
N SER A 131 -7.42 -11.51 1.06
CA SER A 131 -8.86 -11.82 1.09
C SER A 131 -9.43 -12.19 -0.27
N SER A 132 -8.87 -11.66 -1.37
CA SER A 132 -9.30 -11.99 -2.72
C SER A 132 -8.86 -13.41 -3.10
N LEU A 133 -7.65 -13.80 -2.69
CA LEU A 133 -7.17 -15.16 -2.86
C LEU A 133 -7.97 -16.15 -2.02
N SER A 134 -8.31 -15.78 -0.79
CA SER A 134 -9.14 -16.59 0.10
C SER A 134 -10.52 -16.90 -0.51
N GLN A 135 -11.11 -15.96 -1.23
CA GLN A 135 -12.40 -16.10 -1.89
C GLN A 135 -12.33 -16.82 -3.25
N ASN A 136 -11.15 -17.27 -3.67
CA ASN A 136 -11.02 -18.04 -4.91
C ASN A 136 -11.75 -19.37 -4.79
N GLN A 137 -12.37 -19.83 -5.89
CA GLN A 137 -13.08 -21.10 -5.97
C GLN A 137 -12.19 -22.30 -5.55
N HIS A 138 -10.89 -22.27 -5.85
CA HIS A 138 -9.97 -23.32 -5.42
C HIS A 138 -9.83 -23.42 -3.89
N CYS A 139 -10.06 -22.32 -3.16
CA CYS A 139 -9.95 -22.26 -1.70
C CYS A 139 -11.27 -22.51 -0.97
N GLU A 140 -12.38 -22.69 -1.68
CA GLU A 140 -13.72 -22.83 -1.11
C GLU A 140 -13.81 -23.99 -0.11
N VAL A 141 -13.12 -25.11 -0.39
CA VAL A 141 -13.10 -26.28 0.50
C VAL A 141 -12.58 -25.96 1.90
N PHE A 142 -11.63 -25.02 2.02
CA PHE A 142 -11.10 -24.61 3.32
C PHE A 142 -12.14 -23.82 4.12
N HIS A 143 -12.95 -23.00 3.44
CA HIS A 143 -14.09 -22.30 4.06
C HIS A 143 -15.20 -23.26 4.48
N GLN A 144 -15.52 -24.24 3.64
CA GLN A 144 -16.53 -25.26 3.96
C GLN A 144 -16.13 -26.07 5.20
N LEU A 145 -14.89 -26.55 5.25
CA LEU A 145 -14.35 -27.28 6.41
C LEU A 145 -14.31 -26.41 7.66
N PHE A 146 -13.93 -25.14 7.53
CA PHE A 146 -13.97 -24.19 8.66
C PHE A 146 -15.40 -23.98 9.17
N ALA A 147 -16.37 -23.74 8.28
CA ALA A 147 -17.77 -23.53 8.63
C ALA A 147 -18.38 -24.77 9.31
N ALA A 148 -18.11 -25.96 8.77
CA ALA A 148 -18.58 -27.23 9.32
C ALA A 148 -18.04 -27.51 10.73
N THR A 149 -16.88 -26.94 11.08
CA THR A 149 -16.22 -27.17 12.37
C THR A 149 -16.27 -25.99 13.34
N THR A 150 -16.93 -24.88 12.95
CA THR A 150 -17.00 -23.65 13.75
C THR A 150 -17.69 -23.87 15.11
N GLN A 151 -18.64 -24.80 15.17
CA GLN A 151 -19.42 -25.09 16.38
C GLN A 151 -18.74 -26.10 17.31
N VAL A 152 -17.58 -26.65 16.93
CA VAL A 152 -16.90 -27.65 17.75
C VAL A 152 -16.22 -26.97 18.94
N PRO A 153 -16.50 -27.42 20.19
CA PRO A 153 -15.88 -26.85 21.37
C PRO A 153 -14.36 -27.05 21.36
N THR A 154 -13.62 -26.06 21.85
CA THR A 154 -12.15 -26.05 21.81
C THR A 154 -11.55 -26.15 23.21
N HIS A 155 -10.25 -26.43 23.29
CA HIS A 155 -9.45 -26.37 24.53
C HIS A 155 -10.08 -27.08 25.75
N ALA A 156 -10.49 -26.30 26.76
CA ALA A 156 -11.02 -26.81 28.02
C ALA A 156 -12.41 -27.43 27.85
N GLU A 157 -13.23 -26.88 26.96
CA GLU A 157 -14.57 -27.39 26.68
C GLU A 157 -14.50 -28.76 26.01
N TRP A 158 -13.57 -28.96 25.07
CA TRP A 158 -13.30 -30.27 24.47
C TRP A 158 -12.94 -31.33 25.52
N LYS A 159 -12.10 -30.96 26.49
CA LYS A 159 -11.69 -31.86 27.58
C LYS A 159 -12.85 -32.16 28.53
N ALA A 160 -13.74 -31.20 28.75
CA ALA A 160 -14.92 -31.33 29.60
C ALA A 160 -16.07 -32.12 28.93
N LEU A 161 -16.02 -32.34 27.62
CA LEU A 161 -17.02 -33.16 26.92
C LEU A 161 -17.09 -34.59 27.47
N GLU A 162 -18.32 -35.11 27.54
CA GLU A 162 -18.56 -36.52 27.74
C GLU A 162 -17.94 -37.34 26.60
N LYS A 163 -17.42 -38.53 26.92
CA LYS A 163 -16.76 -39.41 25.96
C LYS A 163 -17.64 -39.77 24.75
N SER A 164 -18.95 -39.91 24.96
CA SER A 164 -19.94 -40.19 23.91
C SER A 164 -20.02 -39.05 22.90
N VAL A 165 -20.17 -37.81 23.38
CA VAL A 165 -20.23 -36.59 22.55
C VAL A 165 -18.91 -36.36 21.81
N ARG A 166 -17.77 -36.56 22.48
CA ARG A 166 -16.45 -36.47 21.83
C ARG A 166 -16.32 -37.44 20.65
N ARG A 167 -16.79 -38.67 20.82
CA ARG A 167 -16.78 -39.69 19.76
C ARG A 167 -17.68 -39.31 18.58
N GLN A 168 -18.82 -38.66 18.83
CA GLN A 168 -19.68 -38.15 17.75
C GLN A 168 -18.96 -37.08 16.93
N HIS A 169 -18.23 -36.16 17.56
CA HIS A 169 -17.39 -35.18 16.85
C HIS A 169 -16.27 -35.85 16.04
N GLU A 170 -15.59 -36.85 16.60
CA GLU A 170 -14.55 -37.60 15.88
C GLU A 170 -15.11 -38.34 14.66
N GLN A 171 -16.31 -38.92 14.77
CA GLN A 171 -17.02 -39.54 13.64
C GLN A 171 -17.35 -38.51 12.57
N HIS A 172 -17.93 -37.37 12.96
CA HIS A 172 -18.23 -36.27 12.06
C HIS A 172 -16.97 -35.75 11.33
N PHE A 173 -15.84 -35.64 12.05
CA PHE A 173 -14.56 -35.29 11.46
C PHE A 173 -14.07 -36.31 10.45
N SER A 174 -14.22 -37.61 10.72
CA SER A 174 -13.86 -38.65 9.77
C SER A 174 -14.75 -38.60 8.51
N GLU A 175 -16.04 -38.27 8.65
CA GLU A 175 -16.96 -38.11 7.52
C GLU A 175 -16.59 -36.91 6.66
N LEU A 176 -16.33 -35.76 7.27
CA LEU A 176 -15.88 -34.55 6.59
C LEU A 176 -14.54 -34.78 5.88
N GLU A 177 -13.60 -35.47 6.52
CA GLU A 177 -12.34 -35.82 5.87
C GLU A 177 -12.61 -36.67 4.62
N LEU A 178 -13.41 -37.73 4.72
CA LEU A 178 -13.71 -38.59 3.57
C LEU A 178 -14.35 -37.81 2.41
N GLN A 179 -15.27 -36.90 2.71
CA GLN A 179 -15.98 -36.10 1.71
C GLN A 179 -15.08 -35.07 1.02
N HIS A 180 -14.23 -34.38 1.78
CA HIS A 180 -13.49 -33.22 1.27
C HIS A 180 -12.01 -33.49 0.97
N LYS A 181 -11.50 -34.70 1.24
CA LYS A 181 -10.07 -35.02 1.10
C LYS A 181 -9.49 -34.73 -0.27
N ALA A 182 -10.19 -35.13 -1.33
CA ALA A 182 -9.72 -34.89 -2.69
C ALA A 182 -9.65 -33.38 -3.01
N ALA A 183 -10.72 -32.64 -2.68
CA ALA A 183 -10.79 -31.21 -2.91
C ALA A 183 -9.75 -30.43 -2.07
N ALA A 184 -9.58 -30.76 -0.80
CA ALA A 184 -8.60 -30.11 0.08
C ALA A 184 -7.15 -30.33 -0.40
N ARG A 185 -6.84 -31.54 -0.91
CA ARG A 185 -5.52 -31.81 -1.50
C ARG A 185 -5.33 -31.09 -2.83
N ALA A 186 -6.36 -31.05 -3.67
CA ALA A 186 -6.30 -30.28 -4.92
C ALA A 186 -6.08 -28.78 -4.66
N ALA A 187 -6.80 -28.22 -3.69
CA ALA A 187 -6.65 -26.83 -3.25
C ALA A 187 -5.25 -26.55 -2.69
N ALA A 188 -4.74 -27.42 -1.81
CA ALA A 188 -3.40 -27.28 -1.26
C ALA A 188 -2.31 -27.36 -2.33
N ARG A 189 -2.50 -28.21 -3.34
CA ARG A 189 -1.57 -28.30 -4.47
C ARG A 189 -1.59 -27.06 -5.34
N TRP A 190 -2.79 -26.58 -5.68
CA TRP A 190 -2.96 -25.33 -6.41
C TRP A 190 -2.34 -24.13 -5.68
N LEU A 191 -2.47 -24.07 -4.34
CA LEU A 191 -1.83 -23.03 -3.52
C LEU A 191 -0.30 -23.01 -3.70
N LEU A 192 0.33 -24.18 -3.73
CA LEU A 192 1.79 -24.32 -3.88
C LEU A 192 2.28 -24.02 -5.29
N ASP A 193 1.51 -24.43 -6.29
CA ASP A 193 1.92 -24.39 -7.70
C ASP A 193 1.64 -23.03 -8.35
N GLU A 194 0.52 -22.38 -8.02
CA GLU A 194 0.04 -21.18 -8.73
C GLU A 194 -0.18 -19.95 -7.84
N ALA A 195 -0.73 -20.14 -6.62
CA ALA A 195 -1.20 -19.00 -5.83
C ALA A 195 -0.10 -18.28 -5.05
N LEU A 196 0.84 -19.03 -4.49
CA LEU A 196 1.85 -18.47 -3.60
C LEU A 196 3.07 -17.96 -4.38
N PRO A 197 3.65 -16.80 -3.98
CA PRO A 197 4.90 -16.33 -4.58
C PRO A 197 6.01 -17.37 -4.36
N PRO A 198 6.95 -17.52 -5.31
CA PRO A 198 8.06 -18.48 -5.18
C PRO A 198 8.86 -18.21 -3.90
N ALA A 199 9.34 -19.28 -3.27
CA ALA A 199 10.22 -19.17 -2.12
C ALA A 199 11.51 -18.45 -2.56
N ARG A 200 11.86 -17.37 -1.86
CA ARG A 200 13.11 -16.63 -2.03
C ARG A 200 14.22 -17.23 -1.18
#